data_AF-A0A1Q3MJH1-F1
#
_entry.id   AF-A0A1Q3MJH1-F1
#
_cell.length_a   1.000
_cell.length_b   1.000
_cell.length_c   1.000
_cell.angle_alpha   90.00
_cell.angle_beta   90.00
_cell.angle_gamma   90.00
#
_symmetry.space_group_name_H-M   'P 1'
#
loop_
_entity.id
_entity.type
_entity.pdbx_description
1 polymer ?
#
loop_
_entity_poly.entity_id
_entity_poly.type
_entity_poly.pdbx_seq_one_letter_code
_entity_poly.pdbx_strand_id
1 'polypeptide(L)'
;MTLQNTGDEFARYHDAFQDAVADYMRKRQWHVESVGYHDVLSSDAVKILKKRYNPTAQAYRTKPDLLCNHEQYDLTLNVEVKSNDGKHANWAVEMRPVVNSWFAHVVNRTDTLYVYKDLGYCHEDVPKERHRPKLAPRAAWIQELVPLVSRIIVPESCSIEERKEYRRLARTVEEWREIPVEVRPCAGSGDAMVIIPYDRVKELPRFATELEAWTQSFIDANGYDDDECEGDNG
;
A
#
# COMPACT_ATOMS: atom_id res chain seq x y z
N MET A 1 -33.07 -7.05 6.65
CA MET A 1 -32.81 -5.62 6.36
C MET A 1 -31.38 -5.56 5.84
N THR A 2 -31.23 -5.48 4.53
CA THR A 2 -29.95 -5.70 3.83
C THR A 2 -29.27 -4.34 3.66
N LEU A 3 -28.21 -4.07 4.41
CA LEU A 3 -27.41 -2.85 4.24
C LEU A 3 -26.54 -2.99 2.99
N GLN A 4 -27.08 -2.56 1.85
CA GLN A 4 -26.29 -2.14 0.69
C GLN A 4 -25.83 -0.71 0.93
N ASN A 5 -24.68 -0.51 1.57
CA ASN A 5 -23.99 0.80 1.58
C ASN A 5 -22.50 0.71 1.96
N THR A 6 -21.79 -0.34 1.53
CA THR A 6 -20.39 -0.57 1.97
C THR A 6 -19.33 0.12 1.10
N GLY A 7 -19.69 0.69 -0.05
CA GLY A 7 -18.72 1.26 -0.99
C GLY A 7 -18.30 2.70 -0.67
N ASP A 8 -19.26 3.55 -0.31
CA ASP A 8 -19.02 4.97 -0.06
C ASP A 8 -18.37 5.22 1.31
N GLU A 9 -18.67 4.38 2.31
CA GLU A 9 -18.01 4.45 3.62
C GLU A 9 -16.53 4.03 3.52
N PHE A 10 -16.22 2.95 2.79
CA PHE A 10 -14.85 2.50 2.57
C PHE A 10 -13.99 3.55 1.87
N ALA A 11 -14.53 4.17 0.81
CA ALA A 11 -13.83 5.27 0.12
C ALA A 11 -13.50 6.40 1.10
N ARG A 12 -14.48 6.86 1.89
CA ARG A 12 -14.25 7.91 2.90
C ARG A 12 -13.20 7.55 3.95
N TYR A 13 -13.10 6.28 4.36
CA TYR A 13 -12.07 5.83 5.30
C TYR A 13 -10.68 5.77 4.67
N HIS A 14 -10.59 5.34 3.41
CA HIS A 14 -9.35 5.36 2.64
C HIS A 14 -8.86 6.80 2.45
N ASP A 15 -9.73 7.69 1.98
CA ASP A 15 -9.43 9.10 1.72
C ASP A 15 -8.93 9.79 3.00
N ALA A 16 -9.60 9.58 4.14
CA ALA A 16 -9.19 10.16 5.43
C ALA A 16 -7.81 9.64 5.90
N PHE A 17 -7.47 8.38 5.60
CA PHE A 17 -6.15 7.84 5.91
C PHE A 17 -5.08 8.38 4.95
N GLN A 18 -5.39 8.49 3.66
CA GLN A 18 -4.52 9.10 2.66
C GLN A 18 -4.20 10.56 3.02
N ASP A 19 -5.19 11.34 3.45
CA ASP A 19 -4.99 12.72 3.93
C ASP A 19 -4.05 12.77 5.14
N ALA A 20 -4.19 11.84 6.09
CA ALA A 20 -3.30 11.74 7.23
C ALA A 20 -1.85 11.45 6.81
N VAL A 21 -1.66 10.57 5.82
CA VAL A 21 -0.34 10.28 5.22
C VAL A 21 0.22 11.51 4.52
N ALA A 22 -0.59 12.22 3.72
CA ALA A 22 -0.18 13.44 3.04
C ALA A 22 0.27 14.51 4.04
N ASP A 23 -0.47 14.72 5.12
CA ASP A 23 -0.09 15.66 6.19
C ASP A 23 1.19 15.26 6.91
N TYR A 24 1.41 13.96 7.14
CA TYR A 24 2.66 13.46 7.71
C TYR A 24 3.87 13.79 6.82
N MET A 25 3.71 13.63 5.51
CA MET A 25 4.74 13.93 4.51
C MET A 25 4.99 15.45 4.41
N ARG A 26 3.95 16.27 4.34
CA ARG A 26 4.08 17.75 4.32
C ARG A 26 4.87 18.30 5.50
N LYS A 27 4.62 17.78 6.72
CA LYS A 27 5.38 18.15 7.93
C LYS A 27 6.87 17.80 7.88
N ARG A 28 7.30 17.02 6.87
CA ARG A 28 8.68 16.62 6.62
C ARG A 28 9.26 17.24 5.35
N GLN A 29 8.74 18.40 4.95
CA GLN A 29 9.25 19.17 3.81
C GLN A 29 9.07 18.45 2.48
N TRP A 30 7.95 17.73 2.35
CA TRP A 30 7.51 17.19 1.07
C TRP A 30 6.35 18.03 0.55
N HIS A 31 6.45 18.45 -0.70
CA HIS A 31 5.29 18.89 -1.47
C HIS A 31 4.51 17.66 -1.92
N VAL A 32 3.24 17.56 -1.56
CA VAL A 32 2.41 16.36 -1.75
C VAL A 32 1.23 16.65 -2.64
N GLU A 33 1.11 15.90 -3.73
CA GLU A 33 0.01 15.94 -4.68
C GLU A 33 -0.73 14.60 -4.68
N SER A 34 -2.06 14.63 -4.57
CA SER A 34 -2.85 13.43 -4.86
C SER A 34 -2.92 13.24 -6.37
N VAL A 35 -2.59 12.03 -6.82
CA VAL A 35 -2.63 11.62 -8.22
C VAL A 35 -3.44 10.34 -8.43
N GLY A 36 -4.04 9.83 -7.36
CA GLY A 36 -4.97 8.71 -7.37
C GLY A 36 -6.14 8.98 -8.31
N TYR A 37 -6.47 8.01 -9.17
CA TYR A 37 -7.51 8.17 -10.18
C TYR A 37 -8.91 8.44 -9.60
N HIS A 38 -9.14 8.10 -8.33
CA HIS A 38 -10.39 8.37 -7.61
C HIS A 38 -10.51 9.83 -7.16
N ASP A 39 -9.39 10.55 -7.02
CA ASP A 39 -9.36 11.96 -6.61
C ASP A 39 -9.36 12.91 -7.80
N VAL A 40 -8.68 12.53 -8.90
CA VAL A 40 -8.48 13.43 -10.04
C VAL A 40 -9.52 13.27 -11.15
N LEU A 41 -10.27 12.16 -11.18
CA LEU A 41 -11.26 11.89 -12.23
C LEU A 41 -12.69 12.00 -11.72
N SER A 42 -13.62 12.29 -12.62
CA SER A 42 -15.05 12.30 -12.29
C SER A 42 -15.54 10.91 -11.87
N SER A 43 -16.58 10.87 -11.03
CA SER A 43 -17.15 9.60 -10.53
C SER A 43 -17.59 8.66 -11.66
N ASP A 44 -18.04 9.19 -12.79
CA ASP A 44 -18.42 8.37 -13.95
C ASP A 44 -17.20 7.79 -14.68
N ALA A 45 -16.12 8.56 -14.81
CA ALA A 45 -14.85 8.03 -15.31
C ALA A 45 -14.31 6.92 -14.40
N VAL A 46 -14.35 7.11 -13.07
CA VAL A 46 -13.97 6.09 -12.08
C VAL A 46 -14.80 4.82 -12.25
N LYS A 47 -16.13 4.92 -12.41
CA LYS A 47 -17.01 3.76 -12.66
C LYS A 47 -16.63 3.02 -13.95
N ILE A 48 -16.30 3.75 -15.01
CA ILE A 48 -15.87 3.16 -16.29
C ILE A 48 -14.54 2.43 -16.12
N LEU A 49 -13.55 3.07 -15.48
CA LEU A 49 -12.23 2.49 -15.25
C LEU A 49 -12.29 1.24 -14.38
N LYS A 50 -13.14 1.23 -13.34
CA LYS A 50 -13.36 0.05 -12.48
C LYS A 50 -13.93 -1.16 -13.25
N LYS A 51 -14.74 -0.93 -14.29
CA LYS A 51 -15.41 -1.98 -15.07
C LYS A 51 -14.60 -2.45 -16.29
N ARG A 52 -13.60 -1.69 -16.74
CA ARG A 52 -12.79 -2.02 -17.91
C ARG A 52 -11.47 -2.68 -17.50
N TYR A 53 -11.05 -3.70 -18.23
CA TYR A 53 -9.77 -4.39 -18.02
C TYR A 53 -8.74 -4.13 -19.13
N ASN A 54 -8.91 -3.04 -19.89
CA ASN A 54 -8.01 -2.66 -20.97
C ASN A 54 -6.74 -1.92 -20.47
N PRO A 55 -5.68 -1.82 -21.29
CA PRO A 55 -4.41 -1.20 -20.88
C PRO A 55 -4.55 0.22 -20.36
N THR A 56 -5.39 1.05 -20.97
CA THR A 56 -5.66 2.41 -20.48
C THR A 56 -6.22 2.41 -19.06
N ALA A 57 -7.24 1.59 -18.81
CA ALA A 57 -7.83 1.48 -17.49
C ALA A 57 -6.84 0.93 -16.45
N GLN A 58 -5.93 0.06 -16.86
CA GLN A 58 -4.84 -0.40 -16.00
C GLN A 58 -3.87 0.75 -15.70
N ALA A 59 -3.38 1.47 -16.69
CA ALA A 59 -2.43 2.58 -16.52
C ALA A 59 -2.93 3.67 -15.56
N TYR A 60 -4.23 3.98 -15.56
CA TYR A 60 -4.80 4.92 -14.60
C TYR A 60 -4.92 4.34 -13.18
N ARG A 61 -5.30 3.06 -13.05
CA ARG A 61 -5.47 2.40 -11.74
C ARG A 61 -4.16 2.04 -11.04
N THR A 62 -3.05 2.08 -11.77
CA THR A 62 -1.72 1.73 -11.27
C THR A 62 -0.87 2.97 -10.96
N LYS A 63 -1.43 4.17 -11.10
CA LYS A 63 -0.79 5.39 -10.57
C LYS A 63 -0.75 5.31 -9.04
N PRO A 64 0.29 5.86 -8.40
CA PRO A 64 0.33 5.94 -6.95
C PRO A 64 -0.81 6.81 -6.43
N ASP A 65 -1.14 6.66 -5.16
CA ASP A 65 -2.13 7.52 -4.52
C ASP A 65 -1.59 8.94 -4.36
N LEU A 66 -0.34 9.08 -3.89
CA LEU A 66 0.32 10.37 -3.71
C LEU A 66 1.67 10.43 -4.44
N LEU A 67 1.97 11.60 -4.99
CA LEU A 67 3.29 11.99 -5.48
C LEU A 67 3.89 13.00 -4.52
N CYS A 68 5.08 12.71 -4.00
CA CYS A 68 5.79 13.55 -3.03
C CYS A 68 7.11 14.02 -3.62
N ASN A 69 7.33 15.33 -3.67
CA ASN A 69 8.60 15.93 -4.09
C ASN A 69 9.24 16.64 -2.90
N HIS A 70 10.51 16.34 -2.61
CA HIS A 70 11.20 16.96 -1.48
C HIS A 70 11.49 18.43 -1.79
N GLU A 71 11.20 19.34 -0.85
CA GLU A 71 11.32 20.79 -1.09
C GLU A 71 12.77 21.26 -1.32
N GLN A 72 13.74 20.55 -0.73
CA GLN A 72 15.16 20.94 -0.72
C GLN A 72 16.07 20.06 -1.57
N TYR A 73 15.62 18.86 -1.93
CA TYR A 73 16.46 17.86 -2.61
C TYR A 73 15.74 17.45 -3.88
N ASP A 74 16.52 17.12 -4.92
CA ASP A 74 15.99 16.55 -6.16
C ASP A 74 15.60 15.08 -5.93
N LEU A 75 14.56 14.88 -5.12
CA LEU A 75 14.04 13.60 -4.68
C LEU A 75 12.54 13.56 -4.90
N THR A 76 12.10 12.57 -5.67
CA THR A 76 10.69 12.26 -5.89
C THR A 76 10.40 10.90 -5.29
N LEU A 77 9.28 10.81 -4.57
CA LEU A 77 8.80 9.62 -3.91
C LEU A 77 7.33 9.40 -4.28
N ASN A 78 7.02 8.22 -4.79
CA ASN A 78 5.65 7.76 -4.90
C ASN A 78 5.21 7.20 -3.54
N VAL A 79 3.98 7.48 -3.12
CA VAL A 79 3.41 6.88 -1.91
C VAL A 79 2.13 6.17 -2.27
N GLU A 80 2.10 4.88 -1.98
CA GLU A 80 0.95 4.01 -2.15
C GLU A 80 0.31 3.76 -0.77
N VAL A 81 -0.94 4.15 -0.62
CA VAL A 81 -1.68 4.09 0.64
C VAL A 81 -2.58 2.85 0.63
N LYS A 82 -2.53 2.08 1.71
CA LYS A 82 -3.24 0.79 1.82
C LYS A 82 -4.09 0.75 3.08
N SER A 83 -5.41 0.90 2.94
CA SER A 83 -6.33 0.97 4.09
C SER A 83 -6.73 -0.38 4.70
N ASN A 84 -6.41 -1.50 4.03
CA ASN A 84 -6.54 -2.90 4.48
C ASN A 84 -7.74 -3.24 5.41
N ASP A 85 -8.93 -2.76 5.07
CA ASP A 85 -10.17 -3.06 5.76
C ASP A 85 -10.98 -4.17 5.05
N GLY A 86 -10.70 -5.43 5.41
CA GLY A 86 -11.64 -6.55 5.23
C GLY A 86 -11.44 -7.46 4.01
N LYS A 87 -12.54 -8.13 3.61
CA LYS A 87 -12.69 -9.18 2.57
C LYS A 87 -12.16 -8.84 1.16
N HIS A 88 -11.67 -7.61 0.97
CA HIS A 88 -11.14 -7.07 -0.28
C HIS A 88 -9.61 -6.98 -0.31
N ALA A 89 -8.92 -7.27 0.82
CA ALA A 89 -7.47 -7.39 0.90
C ALA A 89 -6.99 -8.65 0.15
N ASN A 90 -7.01 -8.58 -1.17
CA ASN A 90 -6.55 -9.63 -2.06
C ASN A 90 -5.11 -9.32 -2.48
N TRP A 91 -4.19 -10.17 -2.02
CA TRP A 91 -2.77 -10.12 -2.39
C TRP A 91 -2.52 -9.86 -3.89
N ALA A 92 -3.25 -10.54 -4.79
CA ALA A 92 -3.06 -10.38 -6.23
C ALA A 92 -3.48 -8.98 -6.75
N VAL A 93 -4.44 -8.33 -6.09
CA VAL A 93 -4.83 -6.94 -6.38
C VAL A 93 -3.78 -5.97 -5.84
N GLU A 94 -3.20 -6.28 -4.68
CA GLU A 94 -2.20 -5.42 -4.03
C GLU A 94 -0.80 -5.50 -4.65
N MET A 95 -0.45 -6.61 -5.30
CA MET A 95 0.88 -6.79 -5.91
C MET A 95 1.05 -6.11 -7.27
N ARG A 96 -0.04 -5.86 -7.99
CA ARG A 96 0.04 -5.22 -9.31
C ARG A 96 0.54 -3.78 -9.23
N PRO A 97 0.09 -2.93 -8.29
CA PRO A 97 0.74 -1.64 -8.01
C PRO A 97 2.23 -1.78 -7.66
N VAL A 98 2.63 -2.88 -7.00
CA VAL A 98 4.04 -3.14 -6.64
C VAL A 98 4.90 -3.40 -7.86
N VAL A 99 4.42 -4.21 -8.80
CA VAL A 99 5.10 -4.44 -10.08
C VAL A 99 5.21 -3.14 -10.90
N ASN A 100 4.18 -2.29 -10.91
CA ASN A 100 4.28 -1.00 -11.61
C ASN A 100 5.26 -0.03 -10.93
N SER A 101 5.33 -0.05 -9.61
CA SER A 101 6.33 0.71 -8.86
C SER A 101 7.76 0.27 -9.16
N TRP A 102 7.99 -1.00 -9.51
CA TRP A 102 9.30 -1.45 -10.00
C TRP A 102 9.70 -0.72 -11.29
N PHE A 103 8.79 -0.60 -12.26
CA PHE A 103 9.08 0.15 -13.49
C PHE A 103 9.35 1.62 -13.19
N ALA A 104 8.57 2.26 -12.31
CA ALA A 104 8.82 3.63 -11.89
C ALA A 104 10.20 3.78 -11.21
N HIS A 105 10.60 2.82 -10.39
CA HIS A 105 11.91 2.82 -9.74
C HIS A 105 13.06 2.61 -10.73
N VAL A 106 12.95 1.62 -11.63
CA VAL A 106 14.03 1.30 -12.59
C VAL A 106 14.16 2.36 -13.68
N VAL A 107 13.04 2.85 -14.23
CA VAL A 107 13.03 3.77 -15.37
C VAL A 107 13.15 5.22 -14.92
N ASN A 108 12.37 5.62 -13.91
CA ASN A 108 12.28 7.02 -13.49
C ASN A 108 13.11 7.33 -12.23
N ARG A 109 13.84 6.34 -11.69
CA ARG A 109 14.60 6.47 -10.43
C ARG A 109 13.76 7.02 -9.28
N THR A 110 12.46 6.73 -9.30
CA THR A 110 11.50 7.19 -8.29
C THR A 110 11.22 6.06 -7.33
N ASP A 111 11.55 6.24 -6.05
CA ASP A 111 11.23 5.25 -5.03
C ASP A 111 9.73 5.24 -4.73
N THR A 112 9.22 4.09 -4.30
CA THR A 112 7.85 3.97 -3.78
C THR A 112 7.88 3.60 -2.30
N LEU A 113 7.06 4.29 -1.52
CA LEU A 113 6.77 3.98 -0.13
C LEU A 113 5.37 3.38 -0.02
N TYR A 114 5.25 2.20 0.59
CA TYR A 114 3.96 1.63 0.92
C TYR A 114 3.60 2.00 2.35
N VAL A 115 2.43 2.61 2.52
CA VAL A 115 1.92 3.05 3.82
C VAL A 115 0.62 2.34 4.11
N TYR A 116 0.69 1.36 5.01
CA TYR A 116 -0.45 0.56 5.43
C TYR A 116 -1.14 1.18 6.65
N LYS A 117 -2.46 1.29 6.60
CA LYS A 117 -3.35 1.60 7.71
C LYS A 117 -3.47 0.37 8.57
N ASP A 118 -2.59 0.25 9.55
CA ASP A 118 -2.48 -0.94 10.38
C ASP A 118 -2.25 -2.23 9.54
N LEU A 119 -1.43 -3.16 10.03
CA LEU A 119 -1.29 -4.47 9.37
C LEU A 119 -2.37 -5.43 9.87
N GLY A 120 -3.60 -4.95 9.97
CA GLY A 120 -4.75 -5.76 10.38
C GLY A 120 -4.71 -6.21 11.85
N TYR A 121 -4.28 -5.36 12.78
CA TYR A 121 -4.61 -5.55 14.19
C TYR A 121 -6.02 -5.07 14.48
N CYS A 122 -7.00 -5.81 13.95
CA CYS A 122 -8.31 -5.71 14.54
C CYS A 122 -8.24 -6.31 15.95
N HIS A 123 -8.46 -5.46 16.95
CA HIS A 123 -9.25 -5.87 18.09
C HIS A 123 -10.51 -6.49 17.50
N GLU A 124 -10.54 -7.81 17.32
CA GLU A 124 -11.82 -8.49 17.23
C GLU A 124 -12.64 -7.99 18.43
N ASP A 125 -13.93 -7.75 18.23
CA ASP A 125 -14.89 -7.54 19.30
C ASP A 125 -14.92 -8.82 20.16
N VAL A 126 -13.85 -9.04 20.91
CA VAL A 126 -13.78 -10.04 21.96
C VAL A 126 -14.74 -9.49 23.01
N PRO A 127 -15.85 -10.20 23.29
CA PRO A 127 -16.74 -9.81 24.38
C PRO A 127 -15.88 -9.53 25.61
N LYS A 128 -16.17 -8.43 26.32
CA LYS A 128 -15.37 -7.82 27.40
C LYS A 128 -15.08 -8.73 28.61
N GLU A 129 -15.25 -10.04 28.49
CA GLU A 129 -15.02 -11.04 29.50
C GLU A 129 -13.74 -11.83 29.18
N ARG A 130 -12.63 -11.33 29.73
CA ARG A 130 -11.45 -12.09 30.17
C ARG A 130 -10.44 -12.65 29.16
N HIS A 131 -10.50 -12.35 27.87
CA HIS A 131 -9.42 -12.77 26.95
C HIS A 131 -8.65 -11.60 26.34
N ARG A 132 -7.33 -11.62 26.57
CA ARG A 132 -6.36 -10.69 25.94
C ARG A 132 -6.61 -10.69 24.43
N PRO A 133 -6.75 -9.53 23.78
CA PRO A 133 -6.87 -9.48 22.32
C PRO A 133 -5.66 -10.22 21.73
N LYS A 134 -5.92 -11.31 21.01
CA LYS A 134 -4.87 -12.03 20.28
C LYS A 134 -4.72 -11.34 18.94
N LEU A 135 -3.51 -10.83 18.69
CA LEU A 135 -3.11 -10.29 17.40
C LEU A 135 -3.18 -11.43 16.37
N ALA A 136 -4.11 -11.36 15.43
CA ALA A 136 -4.16 -12.27 14.29
C ALA A 136 -4.31 -11.44 13.01
N PRO A 137 -3.35 -11.49 12.08
CA PRO A 137 -3.49 -10.77 10.82
C PRO A 137 -4.72 -11.29 10.06
N ARG A 138 -5.59 -10.37 9.63
CA ARG A 138 -6.86 -10.70 8.94
C ARG A 138 -6.67 -11.45 7.61
N ALA A 139 -5.51 -11.33 6.99
CA ALA A 139 -5.16 -12.04 5.76
C ALA A 139 -3.79 -12.71 5.89
N ALA A 140 -3.65 -13.94 5.39
CA ALA A 140 -2.42 -14.74 5.51
C ALA A 140 -1.18 -14.02 4.96
N TRP A 141 -1.33 -13.25 3.88
CA TRP A 141 -0.24 -12.53 3.23
C TRP A 141 0.31 -11.37 4.08
N ILE A 142 -0.47 -10.81 5.01
CA ILE A 142 -0.01 -9.76 5.91
C ILE A 142 1.13 -10.28 6.80
N GLN A 143 1.17 -11.59 7.09
CA GLN A 143 2.29 -12.22 7.80
C GLN A 143 3.61 -12.10 7.02
N GLU A 144 3.55 -12.07 5.69
CA GLU A 144 4.71 -11.90 4.82
C GLU A 144 5.21 -10.44 4.82
N LEU A 145 4.33 -9.46 5.08
CA LEU A 145 4.69 -8.04 5.19
C LEU A 145 5.34 -7.67 6.52
N VAL A 146 4.95 -8.34 7.61
CA VAL A 146 5.43 -8.04 8.96
C VAL A 146 6.97 -7.94 9.01
N PRO A 147 7.75 -8.91 8.49
CA PRO A 147 9.21 -8.84 8.48
C PRO A 147 9.82 -7.65 7.72
N LEU A 148 9.03 -6.99 6.86
CA LEU A 148 9.49 -5.93 5.96
C LEU A 148 9.26 -4.53 6.54
N VAL A 149 8.53 -4.42 7.65
CA VAL A 149 8.23 -3.15 8.29
C VAL A 149 9.52 -2.40 8.62
N SER A 150 9.60 -1.17 8.14
CA SER A 150 10.76 -0.29 8.37
C SER A 150 10.52 0.73 9.48
N ARG A 151 9.26 1.14 9.66
CA ARG A 151 8.85 2.18 10.62
C ARG A 151 7.38 2.06 10.93
N ILE A 152 7.03 2.41 12.17
CA ILE A 152 5.63 2.51 12.62
C ILE A 152 5.42 3.91 13.21
N ILE A 153 4.37 4.60 12.78
CA ILE A 153 3.95 5.87 13.37
C ILE A 153 2.59 5.65 14.02
N VAL A 154 2.52 5.87 15.33
CA VAL A 154 1.33 5.64 16.14
C VAL A 154 0.75 6.99 16.57
N PRO A 155 -0.55 7.24 16.37
CA PRO A 155 -1.22 8.43 16.87
C PRO A 155 -1.13 8.57 18.40
N GLU A 156 -1.01 9.81 18.88
CA GLU A 156 -1.12 10.14 20.31
C GLU A 156 -2.51 9.84 20.88
N SER A 157 -3.54 9.73 20.05
CA SER A 157 -4.86 9.29 20.48
C SER A 157 -4.91 7.80 20.86
N CYS A 158 -3.98 6.97 20.39
CA CYS A 158 -3.94 5.56 20.76
C CYS A 158 -3.65 5.38 22.25
N SER A 159 -4.35 4.42 22.85
CA SER A 159 -4.18 3.96 24.22
C SER A 159 -2.77 3.42 24.49
N ILE A 160 -2.41 3.30 25.77
CA ILE A 160 -1.13 2.74 26.19
C ILE A 160 -1.01 1.27 25.73
N GLU A 161 -2.12 0.53 25.76
CA GLU A 161 -2.22 -0.86 25.35
C GLU A 161 -1.98 -1.02 23.85
N GLU A 162 -2.64 -0.23 23.01
CA GLU A 162 -2.41 -0.23 21.55
C GLU A 162 -0.94 0.09 21.22
N ARG A 163 -0.36 1.10 21.87
CA ARG A 163 1.06 1.45 21.69
C ARG A 163 2.00 0.32 22.11
N LYS A 164 1.65 -0.47 23.13
CA LYS A 164 2.45 -1.64 23.55
C LYS A 164 2.40 -2.73 22.48
N GLU A 165 1.27 -2.94 21.83
CA GLU A 165 1.15 -3.94 20.75
C GLU A 165 1.93 -3.52 19.50
N TYR A 166 1.90 -2.24 19.09
CA TYR A 166 2.77 -1.77 17.99
C TYR A 166 4.26 -1.91 18.30
N ARG A 167 4.66 -1.68 19.56
CA ARG A 167 6.05 -1.95 19.99
C ARG A 167 6.38 -3.44 20.01
N ARG A 168 5.39 -4.30 20.23
CA ARG A 168 5.57 -5.75 20.14
C ARG A 168 5.76 -6.19 18.70
N LEU A 169 4.95 -5.67 17.77
CA LEU A 169 5.14 -5.87 16.33
C LEU A 169 6.57 -5.47 15.92
N ALA A 170 7.01 -4.28 16.33
CA ALA A 170 8.35 -3.79 16.04
C ALA A 170 9.47 -4.74 16.52
N ARG A 171 9.23 -5.55 17.56
CA ARG A 171 10.17 -6.56 18.08
C ARG A 171 10.06 -7.94 17.44
N THR A 172 8.94 -8.24 16.78
CA THR A 172 8.73 -9.54 16.10
C THR A 172 9.38 -9.61 14.73
N VAL A 173 9.75 -8.46 14.16
CA VAL A 173 10.62 -8.36 12.99
C VAL A 173 12.05 -8.58 13.46
N GLU A 174 12.81 -9.45 12.78
CA GLU A 174 14.11 -10.04 13.18
C GLU A 174 14.94 -9.29 14.25
N GLU A 175 15.52 -10.07 15.17
CA GLU A 175 16.23 -9.67 16.41
C GLU A 175 17.36 -8.62 16.25
N TRP A 176 17.76 -8.27 15.03
CA TRP A 176 18.93 -7.43 14.74
C TRP A 176 18.59 -5.99 14.34
N ARG A 177 17.31 -5.62 14.15
CA ARG A 177 16.92 -4.25 13.78
C ARG A 177 15.81 -3.72 14.67
N GLU A 178 16.13 -2.71 15.45
CA GLU A 178 15.12 -1.95 16.18
C GLU A 178 14.28 -1.12 15.18
N ILE A 179 13.03 -1.54 14.93
CA ILE A 179 12.09 -0.75 14.13
C ILE A 179 11.69 0.49 14.93
N PRO A 180 11.91 1.71 14.40
CA PRO A 180 11.47 2.92 15.06
C PRO A 180 9.94 2.95 15.19
N VAL A 181 9.45 3.05 16.42
CA VAL A 181 8.05 3.33 16.73
C VAL A 181 7.94 4.77 17.21
N GLU A 182 7.43 5.64 16.35
CA GLU A 182 7.22 7.05 16.66
C GLU A 182 5.79 7.28 17.14
N VAL A 183 5.62 7.98 18.27
CA VAL A 183 4.30 8.46 18.69
C VAL A 183 4.15 9.92 18.25
N ARG A 184 3.08 10.24 17.52
CA ARG A 184 2.88 11.58 16.94
C ARG A 184 1.42 12.03 16.99
N PRO A 185 1.15 13.34 16.99
CA PRO A 185 -0.17 13.86 16.71
C PRO A 185 -0.47 13.66 15.21
N CYS A 186 -1.10 12.54 14.87
CA CYS A 186 -1.62 12.29 13.53
C CYS A 186 -2.93 13.07 13.37
N ALA A 187 -3.01 13.92 12.36
CA ALA A 187 -4.25 14.58 11.99
C ALA A 187 -5.13 13.55 11.24
N GLY A 188 -6.43 13.50 11.54
CA GLY A 188 -7.41 12.88 10.65
C GLY A 188 -7.87 11.48 11.02
N SER A 189 -7.02 10.45 10.87
CA SER A 189 -7.52 9.06 10.87
C SER A 189 -7.61 8.39 12.24
N GLY A 190 -6.75 8.76 13.19
CA GLY A 190 -6.60 8.02 14.45
C GLY A 190 -5.96 6.63 14.30
N ASP A 191 -5.54 6.26 13.08
CA ASP A 191 -4.92 4.98 12.75
C ASP A 191 -3.39 5.06 12.72
N ALA A 192 -2.72 3.94 13.00
CA ALA A 192 -1.27 3.84 12.86
C ALA A 192 -0.85 3.69 11.39
N MET A 193 0.28 4.30 11.03
CA MET A 193 0.91 4.16 9.73
C MET A 193 2.05 3.15 9.84
N VAL A 194 1.95 2.07 9.07
CA VAL A 194 3.01 1.06 8.95
C VAL A 194 3.70 1.26 7.61
N ILE A 195 5.00 1.54 7.65
CA ILE A 195 5.77 1.97 6.48
C ILE A 195 6.67 0.84 6.01
N ILE A 196 6.52 0.47 4.73
CA ILE A 196 7.32 -0.54 4.05
C ILE A 196 7.90 0.06 2.77
N PRO A 197 9.23 0.23 2.68
CA PRO A 197 9.91 0.69 1.47
C PRO A 197 9.82 -0.35 0.35
N TYR A 198 9.75 0.11 -0.90
CA TYR A 198 9.64 -0.77 -2.07
C TYR A 198 10.75 -1.83 -2.17
N ASP A 199 11.99 -1.46 -1.85
CA ASP A 199 13.16 -2.35 -1.89
C ASP A 199 12.99 -3.58 -0.98
N ARG A 200 12.14 -3.49 0.05
CA ARG A 200 11.74 -4.62 0.90
C ARG A 200 10.57 -5.41 0.32
N VAL A 201 9.55 -4.73 -0.20
CA VAL A 201 8.36 -5.40 -0.77
C VAL A 201 8.74 -6.32 -1.93
N LYS A 202 9.72 -5.94 -2.76
CA LYS A 202 10.20 -6.79 -3.86
C LYS A 202 10.91 -8.07 -3.40
N GLU A 203 11.31 -8.17 -2.12
CA GLU A 203 11.92 -9.38 -1.54
C GLU A 203 10.88 -10.45 -1.20
N LEU A 204 9.58 -10.14 -1.31
CA LEU A 204 8.51 -11.10 -1.04
C LEU A 204 8.59 -12.27 -2.03
N PRO A 205 8.54 -13.54 -1.57
CA PRO A 205 8.65 -14.71 -2.46
C PRO A 205 7.65 -14.69 -3.62
N ARG A 206 6.44 -14.18 -3.35
CA ARG A 206 5.37 -14.06 -4.33
C ARG A 206 5.56 -12.90 -5.32
N PHE A 207 6.44 -11.93 -5.05
CA PHE A 207 6.70 -10.81 -5.96
C PHE A 207 7.25 -11.31 -7.30
N ALA A 208 8.20 -12.25 -7.28
CA ALA A 208 8.76 -12.84 -8.49
C ALA A 208 7.68 -13.55 -9.33
N THR A 209 6.84 -14.37 -8.70
CA THR A 209 5.75 -15.08 -9.39
C THR A 209 4.72 -14.13 -10.00
N GLU A 210 4.34 -13.06 -9.30
CA GLU A 210 3.39 -12.07 -9.82
C GLU A 210 4.01 -11.22 -10.93
N LEU A 211 5.30 -10.89 -10.82
CA LEU A 211 6.04 -10.19 -11.88
C LEU A 211 6.11 -11.03 -13.16
N GLU A 212 6.41 -12.32 -13.05
CA GLU A 212 6.42 -13.27 -14.17
C GLU A 212 5.03 -13.39 -14.81
N ALA A 213 3.99 -13.63 -14.00
CA ALA A 213 2.61 -13.75 -14.49
C ALA A 213 2.12 -12.46 -15.17
N TRP A 214 2.48 -11.29 -14.61
CA TRP A 214 2.16 -10.00 -15.23
C TRP A 214 2.90 -9.80 -16.55
N THR A 215 4.20 -10.11 -16.59
CA THR A 215 5.04 -9.99 -17.80
C THR A 215 4.50 -10.86 -18.92
N GLN A 216 4.16 -12.11 -18.62
CA GLN A 216 3.53 -13.02 -19.59
C GLN A 216 2.20 -12.46 -20.10
N SER A 217 1.34 -11.96 -19.20
CA SER A 217 0.07 -11.35 -19.61
C SER A 217 0.25 -10.12 -20.50
N PHE A 218 1.35 -9.38 -20.35
CA PHE A 218 1.69 -8.24 -21.19
C PHE A 218 2.21 -8.67 -22.56
N ILE A 219 3.06 -9.70 -22.62
CA ILE A 219 3.54 -10.33 -23.87
C ILE A 219 2.34 -10.84 -24.68
N ASP A 220 1.49 -11.65 -24.06
CA ASP A 220 0.31 -12.24 -24.70
C ASP A 220 -0.67 -11.18 -25.21
N ALA A 221 -0.83 -10.07 -24.48
CA ALA A 221 -1.74 -8.99 -24.85
C ALA A 221 -1.22 -8.08 -25.97
N ASN A 222 0.10 -8.02 -26.17
CA ASN A 222 0.74 -7.15 -27.16
C ASN A 222 1.30 -7.92 -28.37
N GLY A 223 1.20 -9.25 -28.38
CA GLY A 223 1.62 -10.08 -29.52
C GLY A 223 3.12 -10.02 -29.79
N TYR A 224 3.93 -9.95 -28.72
CA TYR A 224 5.36 -10.22 -28.85
C TYR A 224 5.51 -11.73 -29.08
N ASP A 225 5.49 -12.15 -30.35
CA ASP A 225 5.92 -13.49 -30.71
C ASP A 225 7.43 -13.57 -30.47
N ASP A 226 7.86 -14.54 -29.66
CA ASP A 226 9.27 -14.84 -29.39
C ASP A 226 10.07 -15.22 -30.67
N ASP A 227 9.41 -15.31 -31.82
CA ASP A 227 9.97 -15.74 -33.10
C ASP A 227 10.74 -14.64 -33.87
N GLU A 228 10.73 -13.37 -33.43
CA GLU A 228 11.49 -12.30 -34.12
C GLU A 228 12.98 -12.19 -33.71
N CYS A 229 13.51 -13.10 -32.90
CA CYS A 229 14.94 -13.13 -32.51
C CYS A 229 15.81 -14.14 -33.30
N GLU A 230 15.30 -14.77 -34.35
CA GLU A 230 16.16 -15.43 -35.35
C GLU A 230 16.57 -14.43 -36.43
N GLY A 231 17.48 -13.53 -36.04
CA GLY A 231 18.20 -12.72 -37.01
C GLY A 231 19.01 -13.60 -37.96
N ASP A 232 18.71 -13.48 -39.25
CA ASP A 232 19.50 -13.93 -40.39
C ASP A 232 21.01 -13.74 -40.13
N ASN A 233 21.71 -14.83 -39.80
CA ASN A 233 23.14 -14.94 -40.00
C ASN A 233 23.37 -15.37 -41.45
N GLY A 234 23.14 -14.44 -42.38
CA GLY A 234 23.58 -14.54 -43.78
C GLY A 234 25.03 -14.13 -43.95
#